data_AF-X1TX23-F1
#
_entry.id   AF-X1TX23-F1
#
_cell.length_a   1.000
_cell.length_b   1.000
_cell.length_c   1.000
_cell.angle_alpha   90.00
_cell.angle_beta   90.00
_cell.angle_gamma   90.00
#
_symmetry.space_group_name_H-M   'P 1'
#
loop_
_entity.id
_entity.type
_entity.pdbx_description
1 polymer ?
#
loop_
_entity_poly.entity_id
_entity_poly.type
_entity_poly.pdbx_seq_one_letter_code
_entity_poly.pdbx_strand_id
1 'polypeptide(L)'
;RGLDTLYSSPKGHSIQARIYAEDCLNDFRPSGGQIDQVRFPEGARIETWVRDGINITSFYDPMLAKIIVHAETREEAIDLLSIALEETRLYGVTTNLQYLHALLQEEDCNSGHVHTQMLEHFTPDERAIEVLDGGIQTTVQDWPGRIGHWNVGVPPCGPMDPFAFRIGNKLLGNDDQASGLELTLRGGSYRFRVDMSICLTGADMEAKLDEKEVSMYSVINVKRGQVLSFGEALQGMRTYLLVAGGLDMPLYLGSSSTFTLGGFGGHGGRALRTGDVL
;
A
#
# COMPACT_ATOMS: atom_id res chain seq x y z
N ARG A 1 -26.23 -37.26 31.18
CA ARG A 1 -25.13 -36.28 31.29
C ARG A 1 -25.67 -34.98 30.71
N GLY A 2 -25.79 -33.93 31.52
CA GLY A 2 -26.31 -32.64 31.06
C GLY A 2 -25.30 -31.94 30.15
N LEU A 3 -25.78 -31.02 29.32
CA LEU A 3 -24.97 -30.24 28.37
C LEU A 3 -23.82 -29.50 29.09
N ASP A 4 -24.05 -29.04 30.31
CA ASP A 4 -23.11 -28.42 31.24
C ASP A 4 -21.89 -29.29 31.58
N THR A 5 -21.97 -30.61 31.40
CA THR A 5 -20.83 -31.52 31.60
C THR A 5 -19.95 -31.69 30.34
N LEU A 6 -20.34 -31.07 29.22
CA LEU A 6 -19.66 -31.19 27.92
C LEU A 6 -18.79 -29.98 27.57
N TYR A 7 -18.89 -28.87 28.30
CA TYR A 7 -18.10 -27.66 28.05
C TYR A 7 -17.66 -26.99 29.35
N SER A 8 -16.55 -26.25 29.27
CA SER A 8 -16.06 -25.41 30.36
C SER A 8 -16.57 -23.97 30.18
N SER A 9 -16.60 -23.20 31.26
CA SER A 9 -16.87 -21.76 31.17
C SER A 9 -15.86 -21.09 30.24
N PRO A 10 -16.29 -20.14 29.38
CA PRO A 10 -15.38 -19.36 28.56
C PRO A 10 -14.29 -18.69 29.41
N LYS A 11 -13.07 -18.64 28.89
CA LYS A 11 -11.93 -17.96 29.53
C LYS A 11 -11.41 -16.87 28.61
N GLY A 12 -11.27 -15.66 29.13
CA GLY A 12 -10.78 -14.50 28.40
C GLY A 12 -11.72 -13.99 27.31
N HIS A 13 -11.16 -13.17 26.42
CA HIS A 13 -11.83 -12.51 25.31
C HIS A 13 -11.10 -12.81 24.00
N SER A 14 -11.85 -12.98 22.91
CA SER A 14 -11.30 -13.16 21.57
C SER A 14 -11.99 -12.23 20.58
N ILE A 15 -11.22 -11.64 19.68
CA ILE A 15 -11.70 -10.76 18.61
C ILE A 15 -11.10 -11.26 17.29
N GLN A 16 -11.90 -11.18 16.23
CA GLN A 16 -11.51 -11.56 14.88
C GLN A 16 -11.67 -10.39 13.92
N ALA A 17 -10.62 -10.07 13.17
CA ALA A 17 -10.69 -9.24 11.98
C ALA A 17 -10.79 -10.11 10.70
N ARG A 18 -11.61 -9.69 9.74
CA ARG A 18 -11.70 -10.33 8.41
C ARG A 18 -11.01 -9.45 7.39
N ILE A 19 -9.90 -9.95 6.85
CA ILE A 19 -9.12 -9.25 5.84
C ILE A 19 -9.70 -9.57 4.48
N TYR A 20 -10.10 -8.54 3.75
CA TYR A 20 -10.71 -8.61 2.43
C TYR A 20 -9.85 -7.91 1.40
N ALA A 21 -9.83 -8.43 0.17
CA ALA A 21 -9.28 -7.73 -0.99
C ALA A 21 -10.32 -6.74 -1.54
N GLU A 22 -10.42 -5.58 -0.90
CA GLU A 22 -11.40 -4.55 -1.19
C GLU A 22 -10.80 -3.16 -1.02
N ASP A 23 -11.31 -2.22 -1.80
CA ASP A 23 -11.00 -0.80 -1.70
C ASP A 23 -12.09 -0.06 -0.91
N CYS A 24 -11.86 0.14 0.38
CA CYS A 24 -12.85 0.73 1.31
C CYS A 24 -13.25 2.16 0.95
N LEU A 25 -12.40 2.92 0.23
CA LEU A 25 -12.71 4.30 -0.17
C LEU A 25 -13.53 4.38 -1.46
N ASN A 26 -13.62 3.29 -2.22
CA ASN A 26 -14.41 3.20 -3.44
C ASN A 26 -15.51 2.15 -3.26
N ASP A 27 -16.40 2.36 -2.30
CA ASP A 27 -17.57 1.51 -2.02
C ASP A 27 -17.25 0.02 -1.80
N PHE A 28 -16.13 -0.27 -1.13
CA PHE A 28 -15.64 -1.63 -0.89
C PHE A 28 -15.51 -2.45 -2.19
N ARG A 29 -15.15 -1.77 -3.29
CA ARG A 29 -14.97 -2.42 -4.59
C ARG A 29 -13.95 -3.56 -4.47
N PRO A 30 -14.28 -4.78 -4.93
CA PRO A 30 -13.34 -5.90 -4.90
C PRO A 30 -12.04 -5.59 -5.66
N SER A 31 -10.91 -5.96 -5.06
CA SER A 31 -9.57 -5.79 -5.61
C SER A 31 -9.01 -7.14 -6.07
N GLY A 32 -8.86 -7.31 -7.39
CA GLY A 32 -8.28 -8.52 -7.98
C GLY A 32 -6.83 -8.30 -8.40
N GLY A 33 -6.02 -9.34 -8.34
CA GLY A 33 -4.60 -9.24 -8.68
C GLY A 33 -3.77 -10.37 -8.12
N GLN A 34 -2.50 -10.39 -8.49
CA GLN A 34 -1.54 -11.31 -7.89
C GLN A 34 -1.06 -10.74 -6.55
N ILE A 35 -1.00 -11.59 -5.52
CA ILE A 35 -0.31 -11.27 -4.27
C ILE A 35 1.18 -11.37 -4.52
N ASP A 36 1.91 -10.27 -4.37
CA ASP A 36 3.36 -10.24 -4.53
C ASP A 36 4.06 -10.90 -3.35
N GLN A 37 3.64 -10.51 -2.15
CA GLN A 37 4.13 -11.05 -0.88
C GLN A 37 3.07 -10.89 0.19
N VAL A 38 3.00 -11.86 1.10
CA VAL A 38 2.18 -11.79 2.30
C VAL A 38 3.02 -12.03 3.56
N ARG A 39 2.79 -11.20 4.58
CA ARG A 39 3.34 -11.35 5.92
C ARG A 39 2.21 -11.29 6.92
N PHE A 40 2.15 -12.28 7.80
CA PHE A 40 1.25 -12.31 8.94
C PHE A 40 2.04 -12.30 10.25
N PRO A 41 1.45 -11.83 11.36
CA PRO A 41 2.05 -11.89 12.69
C PRO A 41 2.14 -13.33 13.19
N GLU A 42 3.16 -13.63 14.00
CA GLU A 42 3.28 -14.93 14.68
C GLU A 42 2.42 -15.00 15.95
N GLY A 43 2.12 -13.86 16.57
CA GLY A 43 1.39 -13.76 17.84
C GLY A 43 -0.13 -13.93 17.75
N ALA A 44 -0.69 -14.17 16.56
CA ALA A 44 -2.12 -14.33 16.34
C ALA A 44 -2.44 -15.64 15.63
N ARG A 45 -3.67 -16.15 15.82
CA ARG A 45 -4.17 -17.25 15.01
C ARG A 45 -4.61 -16.70 13.66
N ILE A 46 -3.95 -17.18 12.61
CA ILE A 46 -4.27 -16.81 11.24
C ILE A 46 -4.97 -17.97 10.54
N GLU A 47 -6.19 -17.72 10.06
CA GLU A 47 -6.87 -18.63 9.14
C GLU A 47 -6.90 -18.03 7.75
N THR A 48 -6.11 -18.59 6.84
CA THR A 48 -5.94 -18.04 5.49
C THR A 48 -5.71 -19.15 4.47
N TRP A 49 -5.98 -18.82 3.21
CA TRP A 49 -5.64 -19.62 2.04
C TRP A 49 -4.61 -18.92 1.13
N VAL A 50 -4.27 -17.66 1.43
CA VAL A 50 -3.38 -16.85 0.60
C VAL A 50 -1.91 -17.14 0.90
N ARG A 51 -1.07 -16.99 -0.13
CA ARG A 51 0.38 -17.15 -0.09
C ARG A 51 1.01 -16.34 -1.23
N ASP A 52 2.31 -16.09 -1.13
CA ASP A 52 3.07 -15.40 -2.18
C ASP A 52 2.78 -15.97 -3.57
N GLY A 53 2.55 -15.08 -4.54
CA GLY A 53 2.30 -15.40 -5.94
C GLY A 53 0.89 -15.88 -6.29
N ILE A 54 -0.02 -16.04 -5.31
CA ILE A 54 -1.40 -16.45 -5.61
C ILE A 54 -2.18 -15.34 -6.32
N ASN A 55 -3.06 -15.71 -7.25
CA ASN A 55 -3.92 -14.75 -7.94
C ASN A 55 -5.32 -14.68 -7.30
N ILE A 56 -5.69 -13.51 -6.81
CA ILE A 56 -7.02 -13.18 -6.29
C ILE A 56 -7.95 -12.85 -7.46
N THR A 57 -9.10 -13.52 -7.52
CA THR A 57 -10.12 -13.31 -8.55
C THR A 57 -11.36 -12.69 -7.95
N SER A 58 -12.13 -11.95 -8.75
CA SER A 58 -13.41 -11.36 -8.34
C SER A 58 -14.61 -12.32 -8.50
N PHE A 59 -14.38 -13.62 -8.72
CA PHE A 59 -15.46 -14.57 -9.02
C PHE A 59 -16.21 -15.07 -7.77
N TYR A 60 -15.59 -14.97 -6.60
CA TYR A 60 -16.12 -15.45 -5.33
C TYR A 60 -15.98 -14.37 -4.25
N ASP A 61 -16.09 -14.77 -2.99
CA ASP A 61 -15.89 -13.91 -1.82
C ASP A 61 -14.43 -13.40 -1.74
N PRO A 62 -14.21 -12.09 -1.51
CA PRO A 62 -12.87 -11.48 -1.48
C PRO A 62 -12.09 -11.71 -0.17
N MET A 63 -12.53 -12.58 0.73
CA MET A 63 -11.85 -12.80 2.01
C MET A 63 -10.49 -13.48 1.81
N LEU A 64 -9.44 -12.84 2.32
CA LEU A 64 -8.06 -13.30 2.24
C LEU A 64 -7.65 -14.05 3.50
N ALA A 65 -8.02 -13.53 4.66
CA ALA A 65 -7.63 -14.10 5.94
C ALA A 65 -8.58 -13.72 7.07
N LYS A 66 -8.56 -14.51 8.14
CA LYS A 66 -9.11 -14.14 9.44
C LYS A 66 -7.96 -14.07 10.43
N ILE A 67 -7.81 -12.91 11.06
CA ILE A 67 -6.82 -12.68 12.12
C ILE A 67 -7.57 -12.72 13.44
N ILE A 68 -7.21 -13.68 14.28
CA ILE A 68 -7.92 -14.00 15.51
C ILE A 68 -6.93 -13.92 16.68
N VAL A 69 -7.28 -13.12 17.68
CA VAL A 69 -6.47 -12.97 18.91
C VAL A 69 -7.27 -13.40 20.13
N HIS A 70 -6.58 -13.70 21.22
CA HIS A 70 -7.16 -14.07 22.51
C HIS A 70 -6.35 -13.45 23.65
N ALA A 71 -7.03 -12.85 24.62
CA ALA A 71 -6.43 -12.22 25.80
C ALA A 71 -7.32 -12.42 27.04
N GLU A 72 -6.86 -12.01 28.22
CA GLU A 72 -7.64 -12.12 29.45
C GLU A 72 -8.75 -11.07 29.52
N THR A 73 -8.52 -9.88 28.94
CA THR A 73 -9.51 -8.79 28.88
C THR A 73 -9.83 -8.37 27.44
N ARG A 74 -10.94 -7.64 27.27
CA ARG A 74 -11.34 -7.09 25.97
C ARG A 74 -10.35 -6.05 25.44
N GLU A 75 -9.88 -5.16 26.33
CA GLU A 75 -8.92 -4.10 26.00
C GLU A 75 -7.62 -4.72 25.48
N GLU A 76 -7.05 -5.69 26.21
CA GLU A 76 -5.86 -6.43 25.76
C GLU A 76 -6.11 -7.16 24.42
N ALA A 77 -7.31 -7.71 24.18
CA ALA A 77 -7.63 -8.34 22.91
C ALA A 77 -7.70 -7.33 21.76
N ILE A 78 -8.13 -6.09 21.99
CA ILE A 78 -8.09 -5.02 20.98
C ILE A 78 -6.65 -4.61 20.70
N ASP A 79 -5.83 -4.42 21.75
CA ASP A 79 -4.42 -4.07 21.61
C ASP A 79 -3.66 -5.13 20.81
N LEU A 80 -3.85 -6.42 21.14
CA LEU A 80 -3.24 -7.52 20.40
C LEU A 80 -3.72 -7.57 18.94
N LEU A 81 -4.99 -7.28 18.67
CA LEU A 81 -5.50 -7.26 17.30
C LEU A 81 -4.94 -6.08 16.52
N SER A 82 -4.80 -4.91 17.16
CA SER A 82 -4.21 -3.72 16.54
C SER A 82 -2.75 -3.99 16.14
N ILE A 83 -1.94 -4.57 17.04
CA ILE A 83 -0.57 -5.01 16.74
C ILE A 83 -0.56 -6.03 15.60
N ALA A 84 -1.46 -7.03 15.63
CA ALA A 84 -1.54 -8.06 14.61
C ALA A 84 -1.87 -7.48 13.22
N LEU A 85 -2.75 -6.47 13.15
CA LEU A 85 -3.07 -5.75 11.91
C LEU A 85 -1.87 -4.90 11.43
N GLU A 86 -1.16 -4.22 12.34
CA GLU A 86 0.04 -3.44 12.02
C GLU A 86 1.21 -4.27 11.52
N GLU A 87 1.34 -5.52 11.94
CA GLU A 87 2.38 -6.45 11.46
C GLU A 87 1.98 -7.16 10.16
N THR A 88 0.69 -7.16 9.83
CA THR A 88 0.18 -7.81 8.61
C THR A 88 0.48 -6.96 7.38
N ARG A 89 1.07 -7.57 6.35
CA ARG A 89 1.29 -6.95 5.04
C ARG A 89 0.78 -7.86 3.93
N LEU A 90 0.01 -7.32 3.00
CA LEU A 90 -0.37 -7.98 1.75
C LEU A 90 -0.10 -7.00 0.62
N TYR A 91 0.78 -7.39 -0.29
CA TYR A 91 1.19 -6.56 -1.42
C TYR A 91 0.58 -7.07 -2.73
N GLY A 92 0.29 -6.16 -3.65
CA GLY A 92 -0.23 -6.46 -5.00
C GLY A 92 -1.75 -6.35 -5.16
N VAL A 93 -2.50 -6.27 -4.06
CA VAL A 93 -3.95 -5.97 -4.05
C VAL A 93 -4.29 -4.95 -2.96
N THR A 94 -5.35 -4.18 -3.18
CA THR A 94 -5.93 -3.30 -2.15
C THR A 94 -6.63 -4.15 -1.10
N THR A 95 -6.47 -3.81 0.17
CA THR A 95 -7.12 -4.53 1.28
C THR A 95 -7.75 -3.58 2.27
N ASN A 96 -8.67 -4.09 3.08
CA ASN A 96 -9.30 -3.34 4.16
C ASN A 96 -8.44 -3.22 5.44
N LEU A 97 -7.13 -3.51 5.40
CA LEU A 97 -6.27 -3.52 6.60
C LEU A 97 -6.26 -2.17 7.33
N GLN A 98 -6.01 -1.07 6.61
CA GLN A 98 -5.95 0.28 7.21
C GLN A 98 -7.32 0.70 7.76
N TYR A 99 -8.41 0.32 7.06
CA TYR A 99 -9.78 0.56 7.51
C TYR A 99 -10.08 -0.15 8.84
N LEU A 100 -9.71 -1.44 8.96
CA LEU A 100 -9.88 -2.21 10.19
C LEU A 100 -9.03 -1.68 11.34
N HIS A 101 -7.79 -1.30 11.07
CA HIS A 101 -6.91 -0.71 12.09
C HIS A 101 -7.50 0.60 12.62
N ALA A 102 -7.96 1.49 11.73
CA ALA A 102 -8.62 2.72 12.12
C ALA A 102 -9.90 2.47 12.94
N LEU A 103 -10.70 1.46 12.57
CA LEU A 103 -11.92 1.11 13.31
C LEU A 103 -11.63 0.71 14.77
N LEU A 104 -10.50 0.04 15.03
CA LEU A 104 -10.10 -0.32 16.40
C LEU A 104 -9.69 0.90 17.24
N GLN A 105 -9.40 2.05 16.62
CA GLN A 105 -9.08 3.28 17.33
C GLN A 105 -10.32 4.10 17.72
N GLU A 106 -11.50 3.76 17.19
CA GLU A 106 -12.75 4.45 17.53
C GLU A 106 -13.18 4.20 18.98
N GLU A 107 -13.62 5.25 19.67
CA GLU A 107 -14.02 5.18 21.08
C GLU A 107 -15.18 4.19 21.29
N ASP A 108 -16.16 4.19 20.39
CA ASP A 108 -17.30 3.25 20.44
C ASP A 108 -16.85 1.79 20.26
N CYS A 109 -15.82 1.55 19.44
CA CYS A 109 -15.22 0.23 19.30
C CYS A 109 -14.51 -0.17 20.58
N ASN A 110 -13.75 0.73 21.21
CA ASN A 110 -13.01 0.46 22.45
C ASN A 110 -13.91 0.31 23.69
N SER A 111 -14.97 1.08 23.78
CA SER A 111 -15.93 1.03 24.90
C SER A 111 -17.00 -0.06 24.74
N GLY A 112 -17.12 -0.65 23.55
CA GLY A 112 -18.08 -1.72 23.27
C GLY A 112 -19.50 -1.24 22.93
N HIS A 113 -19.68 0.07 22.69
CA HIS A 113 -20.94 0.67 22.23
C HIS A 113 -21.16 0.48 20.71
N VAL A 114 -20.87 -0.71 20.21
CA VAL A 114 -21.00 -1.03 18.79
C VAL A 114 -22.45 -1.24 18.38
N HIS A 115 -22.84 -0.73 17.22
CA HIS A 115 -24.17 -0.92 16.63
C HIS A 115 -24.09 -1.14 15.11
N THR A 116 -25.14 -1.67 14.50
CA THR A 116 -25.13 -2.14 13.11
C THR A 116 -25.00 -1.04 12.05
N GLN A 117 -25.09 0.23 12.44
CA GLN A 117 -24.98 1.39 11.55
C GLN A 117 -23.68 2.19 11.77
N MET A 118 -22.82 1.76 12.70
CA MET A 118 -21.61 2.50 13.10
C MET A 118 -20.68 2.80 11.91
N LEU A 119 -20.69 1.94 10.88
CA LEU A 119 -19.79 2.04 9.73
C LEU A 119 -20.33 2.89 8.56
N GLU A 120 -21.58 3.35 8.61
CA GLU A 120 -22.25 4.02 7.47
C GLU A 120 -21.57 5.34 7.05
N HIS A 121 -20.92 6.03 8.01
CA HIS A 121 -20.21 7.29 7.77
C HIS A 121 -18.74 7.22 8.19
N PHE A 122 -18.23 6.02 8.47
CA PHE A 122 -16.85 5.81 8.88
C PHE A 122 -15.93 5.82 7.65
N THR A 123 -15.20 6.91 7.46
CA THR A 123 -14.35 7.16 6.28
C THR A 123 -12.91 7.54 6.69
N PRO A 124 -12.18 6.58 7.32
CA PRO A 124 -10.84 6.86 7.84
C PRO A 124 -9.87 7.28 6.72
N ASP A 125 -8.79 7.94 7.11
CA ASP A 125 -7.67 8.19 6.21
C ASP A 125 -6.99 6.87 5.83
N GLU A 126 -6.63 6.74 4.55
CA GLU A 126 -5.79 5.65 4.07
C GLU A 126 -4.49 6.27 3.53
N ARG A 127 -3.36 5.83 4.09
CA ARG A 127 -2.04 6.27 3.64
C ARG A 127 -1.71 5.59 2.33
N ALA A 128 -2.19 6.17 1.24
CA ALA A 128 -2.04 5.61 -0.09
C ALA A 128 -2.18 6.66 -1.21
N ILE A 129 -1.72 6.26 -2.39
CA ILE A 129 -1.83 6.97 -3.67
C ILE A 129 -2.63 6.10 -4.62
N GLU A 130 -3.75 6.61 -5.13
CA GLU A 130 -4.55 5.94 -6.15
C GLU A 130 -4.10 6.40 -7.55
N VAL A 131 -3.87 5.44 -8.43
CA VAL A 131 -3.52 5.66 -9.83
C VAL A 131 -4.81 5.83 -10.64
N LEU A 132 -5.07 7.03 -11.15
CA LEU A 132 -6.18 7.32 -12.05
C LEU A 132 -5.80 7.04 -13.51
N ASP A 133 -4.58 7.43 -13.89
CA ASP A 133 -3.92 7.06 -15.14
C ASP A 133 -2.48 6.65 -14.83
N GLY A 134 -2.00 5.55 -15.42
CA GLY A 134 -0.64 5.06 -15.22
C GLY A 134 0.41 5.75 -16.10
N GLY A 135 -0.02 6.60 -17.04
CA GLY A 135 0.85 7.19 -18.06
C GLY A 135 1.32 6.15 -19.07
N ILE A 136 2.42 6.44 -19.78
CA ILE A 136 2.97 5.51 -20.78
C ILE A 136 3.65 4.32 -20.11
N GLN A 137 4.52 4.61 -19.14
CA GLN A 137 5.22 3.60 -18.35
C GLN A 137 5.66 4.21 -17.02
N THR A 138 4.83 4.07 -15.99
CA THR A 138 5.20 4.40 -14.61
C THR A 138 5.55 3.13 -13.85
N THR A 139 6.70 3.09 -13.20
CA THR A 139 7.15 1.93 -12.41
C THR A 139 7.68 2.36 -11.05
N VAL A 140 7.66 1.44 -10.09
CA VAL A 140 8.25 1.66 -8.77
C VAL A 140 9.74 1.33 -8.84
N GLN A 141 10.57 2.21 -8.31
CA GLN A 141 12.02 2.05 -8.30
C GLN A 141 12.59 2.43 -6.93
N ASP A 142 13.67 1.76 -6.54
CA ASP A 142 14.54 2.15 -5.43
C ASP A 142 16.00 2.28 -5.91
N TRP A 143 16.85 2.78 -5.04
CA TRP A 143 18.28 2.90 -5.29
C TRP A 143 19.08 2.24 -4.15
N PRO A 144 20.16 1.47 -4.43
CA PRO A 144 20.84 1.26 -5.71
C PRO A 144 20.19 0.20 -6.62
N GLY A 145 18.95 -0.21 -6.34
CA GLY A 145 18.30 -1.29 -7.04
C GLY A 145 18.77 -2.67 -6.56
N ARG A 146 18.45 -3.69 -7.36
CA ARG A 146 18.69 -5.10 -7.12
C ARG A 146 20.13 -5.53 -7.44
N ILE A 147 21.07 -5.12 -6.60
CA ILE A 147 22.49 -5.44 -6.77
C ILE A 147 22.84 -6.87 -6.35
N GLY A 148 24.00 -7.39 -6.79
CA GLY A 148 24.52 -8.69 -6.34
C GLY A 148 24.11 -9.91 -7.18
N HIS A 149 23.24 -9.73 -8.17
CA HIS A 149 22.68 -10.84 -8.98
C HIS A 149 23.06 -10.76 -10.48
N TRP A 150 24.03 -9.92 -10.85
CA TRP A 150 24.43 -9.71 -12.25
C TRP A 150 25.03 -10.98 -12.90
N ASN A 151 25.73 -11.80 -12.11
CA ASN A 151 26.31 -13.07 -12.54
C ASN A 151 25.29 -14.10 -13.03
N VAL A 152 24.03 -13.98 -12.61
CA VAL A 152 22.92 -14.82 -13.06
C VAL A 152 21.96 -14.09 -14.01
N GLY A 153 22.37 -12.92 -14.53
CA GLY A 153 21.62 -12.15 -15.52
C GLY A 153 20.46 -11.33 -14.97
N VAL A 154 20.39 -11.12 -13.64
CA VAL A 154 19.39 -10.25 -13.03
C VAL A 154 19.95 -8.81 -12.96
N PRO A 155 19.32 -7.84 -13.65
CA PRO A 155 19.78 -6.46 -13.61
C PRO A 155 19.41 -5.77 -12.28
N PRO A 156 20.10 -4.67 -11.93
CA PRO A 156 19.75 -3.89 -10.75
C PRO A 156 18.40 -3.18 -10.90
N CYS A 157 17.94 -2.93 -12.13
CA CYS A 157 16.84 -2.00 -12.38
C CYS A 157 17.17 -0.65 -11.74
N GLY A 158 16.33 -0.16 -10.83
CA GLY A 158 16.52 1.15 -10.22
C GLY A 158 16.07 2.29 -11.13
N PRO A 159 16.13 3.53 -10.62
CA PRO A 159 15.89 4.71 -11.44
C PRO A 159 16.96 4.83 -12.52
N MET A 160 16.55 5.09 -13.75
CA MET A 160 17.46 5.27 -14.88
C MET A 160 18.34 6.52 -14.75
N ASP A 161 17.81 7.58 -14.14
CA ASP A 161 18.56 8.74 -13.65
C ASP A 161 18.58 8.70 -12.12
N PRO A 162 19.57 8.03 -11.53
CA PRO A 162 19.70 7.92 -10.08
C PRO A 162 20.03 9.26 -9.41
N PHE A 163 20.51 10.27 -10.14
CA PHE A 163 20.85 11.56 -9.56
C PHE A 163 19.58 12.35 -9.24
N ALA A 164 18.68 12.49 -10.21
CA ALA A 164 17.40 13.16 -10.01
C ALA A 164 16.55 12.45 -8.93
N PHE A 165 16.45 11.12 -9.01
CA PHE A 165 15.72 10.30 -8.03
C PHE A 165 16.21 10.53 -6.59
N ARG A 166 17.54 10.51 -6.39
CA ARG A 166 18.12 10.70 -5.04
C ARG A 166 17.99 12.13 -4.54
N ILE A 167 18.09 13.14 -5.40
CA ILE A 167 17.89 14.55 -5.01
C ILE A 167 16.49 14.73 -4.42
N GLY A 168 15.45 14.27 -5.11
CA GLY A 168 14.08 14.47 -4.62
C GLY A 168 13.81 13.71 -3.31
N ASN A 169 14.37 12.51 -3.15
CA ASN A 169 14.29 11.76 -1.89
C ASN A 169 14.99 12.53 -0.77
N LYS A 170 16.17 13.13 -1.04
CA LYS A 170 16.87 13.96 -0.05
C LYS A 170 16.12 15.24 0.31
N LEU A 171 15.45 15.90 -0.65
CA LEU A 171 14.62 17.07 -0.37
C LEU A 171 13.46 16.74 0.58
N LEU A 172 12.93 15.51 0.52
CA LEU A 172 11.89 15.01 1.42
C LEU A 172 12.42 14.51 2.78
N GLY A 173 13.74 14.45 2.97
CA GLY A 173 14.36 13.87 4.16
C GLY A 173 14.34 12.33 4.19
N ASN A 174 14.09 11.68 3.05
CA ASN A 174 14.02 10.24 2.95
C ASN A 174 15.41 9.57 3.05
N ASP A 175 15.39 8.30 3.45
CA ASP A 175 16.54 7.40 3.29
C ASP A 175 16.87 7.19 1.80
N ASP A 176 18.12 6.85 1.50
CA ASP A 176 18.56 6.58 0.12
C ASP A 176 17.85 5.38 -0.52
N GLN A 177 17.36 4.43 0.29
CA GLN A 177 16.62 3.25 -0.14
C GLN A 177 15.11 3.49 -0.30
N ALA A 178 14.63 4.70 -0.01
CA ALA A 178 13.21 5.01 -0.14
C ALA A 178 12.74 4.84 -1.59
N SER A 179 11.68 4.05 -1.75
CA SER A 179 11.09 3.75 -3.05
C SER A 179 10.25 4.93 -3.55
N GLY A 180 10.21 5.11 -4.85
CA GLY A 180 9.40 6.13 -5.51
C GLY A 180 9.02 5.73 -6.93
N LEU A 181 8.31 6.60 -7.64
CA LEU A 181 7.83 6.32 -8.98
C LEU A 181 8.75 6.93 -10.04
N GLU A 182 9.14 6.13 -11.03
CA GLU A 182 9.75 6.59 -12.29
C GLU A 182 8.69 6.62 -13.38
N LEU A 183 8.45 7.81 -13.94
CA LEU A 183 7.49 8.08 -15.02
C LEU A 183 8.27 8.32 -16.32
N THR A 184 7.87 7.66 -17.41
CA THR A 184 8.58 7.74 -18.70
C THR A 184 7.75 8.45 -19.76
N LEU A 185 8.36 9.46 -20.42
CA LEU A 185 7.84 10.26 -21.54
C LEU A 185 6.60 11.10 -21.20
N ARG A 186 5.49 10.46 -20.82
CA ARG A 186 4.26 11.10 -20.36
C ARG A 186 3.82 10.43 -19.08
N GLY A 187 3.66 11.23 -18.03
CA GLY A 187 3.19 10.75 -16.75
C GLY A 187 1.69 10.43 -16.76
N GLY A 188 1.22 10.03 -15.59
CA GLY A 188 -0.18 9.67 -15.35
C GLY A 188 -0.93 10.73 -14.56
N SER A 189 -1.94 10.28 -13.81
CA SER A 189 -2.61 11.10 -12.80
C SER A 189 -2.88 10.28 -11.54
N TYR A 190 -2.68 10.92 -10.39
CA TYR A 190 -2.64 10.26 -9.08
C TYR A 190 -3.47 11.04 -8.07
N ARG A 191 -4.34 10.35 -7.33
CA ARG A 191 -5.14 10.93 -6.24
C ARG A 191 -4.54 10.54 -4.91
N PHE A 192 -4.33 11.51 -4.03
CA PHE A 192 -3.82 11.27 -2.68
C PHE A 192 -4.95 10.95 -1.71
N ARG A 193 -4.86 9.82 -1.00
CA ARG A 193 -5.89 9.36 -0.06
C ARG A 193 -5.72 9.90 1.36
N VAL A 194 -4.62 10.61 1.59
CA VAL A 194 -4.29 11.34 2.82
C VAL A 194 -3.47 12.59 2.49
N ASP A 195 -3.37 13.51 3.42
CA ASP A 195 -2.38 14.60 3.37
C ASP A 195 -0.95 14.02 3.35
N MET A 196 -0.10 14.49 2.43
CA MET A 196 1.30 14.07 2.35
C MET A 196 2.22 15.11 1.72
N SER A 197 3.52 14.89 1.81
CA SER A 197 4.53 15.71 1.16
C SER A 197 5.18 14.94 0.01
N ILE A 198 5.29 15.57 -1.15
CA ILE A 198 5.83 14.99 -2.37
C ILE A 198 6.95 15.85 -2.95
N CYS A 199 7.76 15.28 -3.83
CA CYS A 199 8.75 16.01 -4.62
C CYS A 199 8.81 15.46 -6.05
N LEU A 200 8.89 16.37 -7.02
CA LEU A 200 9.01 16.05 -8.44
C LEU A 200 10.42 16.42 -8.94
N THR A 201 11.09 15.51 -9.62
CA THR A 201 12.45 15.74 -10.16
C THR A 201 12.62 15.08 -11.54
N GLY A 202 13.75 15.33 -12.21
CA GLY A 202 14.02 14.84 -13.56
C GLY A 202 13.50 15.77 -14.65
N ALA A 203 12.96 15.21 -15.72
CA ALA A 203 12.33 15.92 -16.82
C ALA A 203 11.06 16.66 -16.35
N ASP A 204 10.81 17.84 -16.89
CA ASP A 204 9.59 18.59 -16.60
C ASP A 204 8.46 18.07 -17.51
N MET A 205 7.41 17.53 -16.90
CA MET A 205 6.19 17.04 -17.54
C MET A 205 5.01 17.99 -17.30
N GLU A 206 5.27 19.26 -16.95
CA GLU A 206 4.24 20.29 -16.72
C GLU A 206 3.17 19.85 -15.70
N ALA A 207 3.64 19.29 -14.58
CA ALA A 207 2.76 18.71 -13.57
C ALA A 207 1.83 19.75 -12.94
N LYS A 208 0.58 19.32 -12.69
CA LYS A 208 -0.47 20.16 -12.10
C LYS A 208 -1.15 19.46 -10.93
N LEU A 209 -1.31 20.17 -9.82
CA LEU A 209 -2.10 19.76 -8.66
C LEU A 209 -3.44 20.52 -8.69
N ASP A 210 -4.55 19.81 -8.91
CA ASP A 210 -5.87 20.40 -9.16
C ASP A 210 -5.80 21.58 -10.15
N GLU A 211 -5.19 21.33 -11.32
CA GLU A 211 -4.98 22.29 -12.42
C GLU A 211 -3.92 23.38 -12.18
N LYS A 212 -3.38 23.52 -10.96
CA LYS A 212 -2.33 24.50 -10.65
C LYS A 212 -0.95 23.91 -10.87
N GLU A 213 -0.11 24.61 -11.63
CA GLU A 213 1.29 24.22 -11.84
C GLU A 213 2.04 24.07 -10.52
N VAL A 214 2.89 23.06 -10.45
CA VAL A 214 3.75 22.81 -9.29
C VAL A 214 5.22 22.89 -9.66
N SER A 215 6.04 23.36 -8.73
CA SER A 215 7.48 23.52 -8.97
C SER A 215 8.23 22.20 -8.82
N MET A 216 9.03 21.87 -9.84
CA MET A 216 10.04 20.82 -9.76
C MET A 216 11.09 21.13 -8.68
N TYR A 217 11.75 20.10 -8.14
CA TYR A 217 12.83 20.19 -7.15
C TYR A 217 12.47 20.97 -5.88
N SER A 218 11.21 20.89 -5.44
CA SER A 218 10.74 21.47 -4.19
C SER A 218 9.81 20.50 -3.47
N VAL A 219 9.65 20.68 -2.16
CA VAL A 219 8.67 19.91 -1.37
C VAL A 219 7.29 20.54 -1.55
N ILE A 220 6.35 19.74 -2.02
CA ILE A 220 4.96 20.12 -2.25
C ILE A 220 4.09 19.40 -1.24
N ASN A 221 3.25 20.13 -0.51
CA ASN A 221 2.27 19.52 0.39
C ASN A 221 0.95 19.35 -0.35
N VAL A 222 0.48 18.11 -0.42
CA VAL A 222 -0.80 17.74 -1.04
C VAL A 222 -1.81 17.37 0.04
N LYS A 223 -3.08 17.62 -0.25
CA LYS A 223 -4.21 17.31 0.63
C LYS A 223 -4.96 16.07 0.17
N ARG A 224 -5.60 15.39 1.12
CA ARG A 224 -6.53 14.28 0.81
C ARG A 224 -7.52 14.70 -0.27
N GLY A 225 -7.66 13.86 -1.29
CA GLY A 225 -8.56 14.06 -2.43
C GLY A 225 -7.97 14.86 -3.59
N GLN A 226 -6.85 15.57 -3.42
CA GLN A 226 -6.22 16.31 -4.51
C GLN A 226 -5.65 15.36 -5.57
N VAL A 227 -5.64 15.84 -6.81
CA VAL A 227 -5.15 15.09 -7.97
C VAL A 227 -3.93 15.77 -8.57
N LEU A 228 -2.84 15.02 -8.67
CA LEU A 228 -1.64 15.41 -9.41
C LEU A 228 -1.67 14.76 -10.78
N SER A 229 -1.63 15.56 -11.83
CA SER A 229 -1.61 15.11 -13.23
C SER A 229 -0.36 15.57 -13.96
N PHE A 230 0.12 14.77 -14.89
CA PHE A 230 1.32 15.05 -15.70
C PHE A 230 0.98 15.11 -17.19
N GLY A 231 1.71 15.95 -17.91
CA GLY A 231 1.74 16.01 -19.37
C GLY A 231 2.88 15.17 -19.96
N GLU A 232 3.29 15.52 -21.17
CA GLU A 232 4.41 14.93 -21.90
C GLU A 232 5.67 15.79 -21.71
N ALA A 233 6.82 15.16 -21.49
CA ALA A 233 8.09 15.86 -21.36
C ALA A 233 8.56 16.40 -22.73
N LEU A 234 8.77 17.71 -22.81
CA LEU A 234 9.35 18.36 -24.00
C LEU A 234 10.88 18.20 -24.08
N GLN A 235 11.55 18.05 -22.93
CA GLN A 235 12.99 17.84 -22.81
C GLN A 235 13.30 16.79 -21.74
N GLY A 236 14.29 15.94 -21.99
CA GLY A 236 14.55 14.77 -21.14
C GLY A 236 13.54 13.65 -21.42
N MET A 237 13.47 12.66 -20.52
CA MET A 237 12.59 11.49 -20.72
C MET A 237 11.93 10.96 -19.45
N ARG A 238 12.52 11.19 -18.27
CA ARG A 238 12.05 10.58 -17.02
C ARG A 238 11.83 11.60 -15.94
N THR A 239 10.68 11.49 -15.29
CA THR A 239 10.29 12.27 -14.11
C THR A 239 10.16 11.33 -12.93
N TYR A 240 10.51 11.80 -11.75
CA TYR A 240 10.36 11.04 -10.52
C TYR A 240 9.34 11.70 -9.61
N LEU A 241 8.31 10.94 -9.23
CA LEU A 241 7.36 11.31 -8.18
C LEU A 241 7.75 10.56 -6.91
N LEU A 242 8.19 11.31 -5.92
CA LEU A 242 8.67 10.81 -4.65
C LEU A 242 7.78 11.33 -3.53
N VAL A 243 7.60 10.53 -2.49
CA VAL A 243 6.75 10.86 -1.33
C VAL A 243 7.55 10.74 -0.04
N ALA A 244 7.25 11.60 0.93
CA ALA A 244 7.91 11.54 2.23
C ALA A 244 7.67 10.17 2.90
N GLY A 245 8.74 9.55 3.40
CA GLY A 245 8.74 8.18 3.92
C GLY A 245 8.97 7.09 2.87
N GLY A 246 8.82 7.40 1.58
CA GLY A 246 8.87 6.41 0.50
C GLY A 246 7.60 5.54 0.40
N LEU A 247 7.58 4.62 -0.56
CA LEU A 247 6.50 3.64 -0.73
C LEU A 247 6.77 2.37 0.08
N ASP A 248 5.75 1.84 0.79
CA ASP A 248 5.82 0.54 1.47
C ASP A 248 5.68 -0.59 0.44
N MET A 249 6.80 -1.18 0.05
CA MET A 249 6.86 -2.13 -1.06
C MET A 249 7.56 -3.43 -0.68
N PRO A 250 7.13 -4.58 -1.23
CA PRO A 250 7.80 -5.85 -0.98
C PRO A 250 9.18 -5.85 -1.63
N LEU A 251 10.16 -6.38 -0.91
CA LEU A 251 11.51 -6.55 -1.45
C LEU A 251 11.63 -7.89 -2.18
N TYR A 252 12.02 -7.84 -3.45
CA TYR A 252 12.34 -9.02 -4.24
C TYR A 252 13.83 -9.02 -4.59
N LEU A 253 14.55 -10.01 -4.07
CA LEU A 253 16.02 -10.07 -4.14
C LEU A 253 16.69 -8.79 -3.58
N GLY A 254 16.16 -8.30 -2.45
CA GLY A 254 16.74 -7.18 -1.69
C GLY A 254 16.41 -5.78 -2.21
N SER A 255 15.48 -5.65 -3.17
CA SER A 255 15.08 -4.34 -3.74
C SER A 255 13.60 -4.34 -4.16
N SER A 256 12.96 -3.19 -4.04
CA SER A 256 11.60 -2.92 -4.49
C SER A 256 11.51 -2.51 -5.96
N SER A 257 12.64 -2.41 -6.69
CA SER A 257 12.64 -1.98 -8.09
C SER A 257 11.90 -2.93 -9.02
N THR A 258 11.05 -2.39 -9.88
CA THR A 258 10.33 -3.17 -10.89
C THR A 258 11.26 -3.62 -12.03
N PHE A 259 11.25 -4.93 -12.33
CA PHE A 259 11.80 -5.48 -13.55
C PHE A 259 10.68 -5.99 -14.46
N THR A 260 10.21 -5.13 -15.36
CA THR A 260 9.02 -5.40 -16.20
C THR A 260 9.19 -6.60 -17.14
N LEU A 261 10.40 -6.82 -17.68
CA LEU A 261 10.68 -7.98 -18.55
C LEU A 261 10.64 -9.30 -17.77
N GLY A 262 11.05 -9.28 -16.50
CA GLY A 262 11.02 -10.44 -15.61
C GLY A 262 9.69 -10.64 -14.89
N GLY A 263 8.83 -9.61 -14.82
CA GLY A 263 7.54 -9.68 -14.16
C GLY A 263 7.62 -9.74 -12.63
N PHE A 264 8.61 -9.09 -12.02
CA PHE A 264 8.76 -9.06 -10.55
C PHE A 264 9.30 -7.72 -10.01
N GLY A 265 9.10 -7.49 -8.72
CA GLY A 265 9.47 -6.27 -8.00
C GLY A 265 8.51 -5.11 -8.24
N GLY A 266 8.52 -4.13 -7.34
CA GLY A 266 7.60 -3.00 -7.32
C GLY A 266 6.15 -3.44 -7.15
N HIS A 267 5.25 -2.90 -7.97
CA HIS A 267 3.82 -3.23 -7.91
C HIS A 267 3.45 -4.28 -8.96
N GLY A 268 3.29 -5.55 -8.56
CA GLY A 268 2.91 -6.64 -9.46
C GLY A 268 3.92 -6.94 -10.58
N GLY A 269 5.19 -6.52 -10.44
CA GLY A 269 6.21 -6.74 -11.46
C GLY A 269 6.00 -5.98 -12.77
N ARG A 270 5.15 -4.94 -12.77
CA ARG A 270 4.69 -4.26 -13.98
C ARG A 270 4.64 -2.75 -13.83
N ALA A 271 4.35 -2.07 -14.94
CA ALA A 271 3.95 -0.68 -14.90
C ALA A 271 2.58 -0.51 -14.23
N LEU A 272 2.38 0.64 -13.57
CA LEU A 272 1.13 1.02 -12.93
C LEU A 272 0.00 1.16 -13.94
N ARG A 273 -1.22 0.89 -13.49
CA ARG A 273 -2.46 0.91 -14.26
C ARG A 273 -3.52 1.65 -13.47
N THR A 274 -4.54 2.15 -14.17
CA THR A 274 -5.73 2.72 -13.54
C THR A 274 -6.33 1.77 -12.50
N GLY A 275 -6.58 2.29 -11.31
CA GLY A 275 -7.13 1.56 -10.17
C GLY A 275 -6.08 0.93 -9.25
N ASP A 276 -4.79 0.96 -9.60
CA ASP A 276 -3.73 0.58 -8.65
C ASP A 276 -3.73 1.54 -7.44
N VAL A 277 -3.44 1.00 -6.26
CA VAL A 277 -3.30 1.74 -5.00
C VAL A 277 -1.96 1.35 -4.39
N LEU A 278 -1.13 2.35 -4.07
CA LEU A 278 0.21 2.20 -3.49
C LEU A 278 0.31 2.89 -2.13
#